data_AF-A0A516WBX1-F1
#
_entry.id   AF-A0A516WBX1-F1
#
_cell.length_a   1.000
_cell.length_b   1.000
_cell.length_c   1.000
_cell.angle_alpha   90.00
_cell.angle_beta   90.00
_cell.angle_gamma   90.00
#
_symmetry.space_group_name_H-M   'P 1'
#
loop_
_entity.id
_entity.type
_entity.pdbx_description
1 polymer ?
#
loop_
_entity_poly.entity_id
_entity_poly.type
_entity_poly.pdbx_seq_one_letter_code
_entity_poly.pdbx_strand_id
1 'polypeptide(L)'
;MMESFFEIAAVILSLYTIVAICLLMSYVFFKKPRLKIALTHFLTVCVLLAVMIGSYVVIGERRNAAEAAQKQAERDARPTANLTADMTHALSAQQPSDADPVVVAAIADLASQRLSTKDKEQYLPAIKAYFIYYHANLAPKKQPEIILGTEFDSQRRTVELR
;
A
#
# COMPACT_ATOMS: atom_id res chain seq x y z
N MET A 1 -0.36 20.44 -14.03
CA MET A 1 -0.21 20.84 -15.45
C MET A 1 -0.68 19.74 -16.41
N MET A 2 -0.19 18.50 -16.31
CA MET A 2 -0.68 17.39 -17.17
C MET A 2 -2.15 17.00 -16.90
N GLU A 3 -2.61 17.00 -15.64
CA GLU A 3 -4.02 16.67 -15.32
C GLU A 3 -5.01 17.65 -15.96
N SER A 4 -4.77 18.95 -15.83
CA SER A 4 -5.59 19.99 -16.46
C SER A 4 -5.61 19.88 -17.98
N PHE A 5 -4.52 19.43 -18.60
CA PHE A 5 -4.47 19.17 -20.04
C PHE A 5 -5.37 17.98 -20.44
N PHE A 6 -5.33 16.88 -19.69
CA PHE A 6 -6.19 15.72 -19.95
C PHE A 6 -7.67 16.03 -19.76
N GLU A 7 -8.02 16.83 -18.74
CA GLU A 7 -9.40 17.29 -18.51
C GLU A 7 -9.90 18.14 -19.68
N ILE A 8 -9.12 19.12 -20.13
CA ILE A 8 -9.46 19.96 -21.28
C ILE A 8 -9.59 19.11 -22.55
N ALA A 9 -8.65 18.18 -22.78
CA ALA A 9 -8.71 17.26 -23.92
C ALA A 9 -9.95 16.34 -23.87
N ALA A 10 -10.36 15.90 -22.67
CA ALA A 10 -11.59 15.11 -22.47
C ALA A 10 -12.84 15.89 -22.85
N VAL A 11 -12.92 17.16 -22.45
CA VAL A 11 -14.04 18.05 -22.77
C VAL A 11 -14.11 18.30 -24.27
N ILE A 12 -12.99 18.58 -24.92
CA ILE A 12 -12.95 18.78 -26.38
C ILE A 12 -13.34 17.49 -27.12
N LEU A 13 -12.82 16.34 -26.70
CA LEU A 13 -13.11 15.06 -27.31
C LEU A 13 -14.59 14.66 -27.15
N SER A 14 -15.18 14.92 -25.98
CA SER A 14 -16.61 14.64 -25.74
C SER A 14 -17.52 15.51 -26.61
N LEU A 15 -17.23 16.82 -26.72
CA LEU A 15 -17.95 17.70 -27.64
C LEU A 15 -17.83 17.24 -29.10
N TYR A 16 -16.62 16.86 -29.53
CA TYR A 16 -16.39 16.35 -30.88
C TYR A 16 -17.11 15.00 -31.13
N THR A 17 -17.18 14.15 -30.12
CA THR A 17 -17.90 12.86 -30.17
C THR A 17 -19.40 13.07 -30.40
N ILE A 18 -20.01 14.05 -29.72
CA ILE A 18 -21.42 14.40 -29.92
C ILE A 18 -21.67 14.80 -31.38
N VAL A 19 -20.81 15.64 -31.96
CA VAL A 19 -20.91 16.06 -33.37
C VAL A 19 -20.78 14.86 -34.32
N ALA A 20 -19.82 13.97 -34.08
CA ALA A 20 -19.62 12.77 -34.90
C ALA A 20 -20.82 11.82 -34.83
N ILE A 21 -21.42 11.62 -33.64
CA ILE A 21 -22.64 10.82 -33.46
C ILE A 21 -23.81 11.48 -34.18
N CYS A 22 -23.99 12.80 -34.08
CA CYS A 22 -25.04 13.51 -34.81
C CYS A 22 -24.90 13.35 -36.33
N LEU A 23 -23.68 13.39 -36.87
CA LEU A 23 -23.41 13.15 -38.30
C LEU A 23 -23.73 11.70 -38.70
N LEU A 24 -23.37 10.73 -37.86
CA LEU A 24 -23.67 9.31 -38.08
C LEU A 24 -25.19 9.06 -38.05
N MET A 25 -25.90 9.60 -37.06
CA MET A 25 -27.36 9.51 -36.94
C MET A 25 -28.05 10.21 -38.10
N SER A 26 -27.54 11.36 -38.55
CA SER A 26 -28.06 12.07 -39.73
C SER A 26 -28.00 11.19 -40.99
N TYR A 27 -26.93 10.40 -41.13
CA TYR A 27 -26.84 9.42 -42.20
C TYR A 27 -27.83 8.26 -42.02
N VAL A 28 -27.85 7.63 -40.85
CA VAL A 28 -28.69 6.45 -40.56
C VAL A 28 -30.17 6.73 -40.75
N PHE A 29 -30.66 7.85 -40.23
CA PHE A 29 -32.09 8.18 -40.24
C PHE A 29 -32.56 8.89 -41.52
N PHE A 30 -31.74 9.76 -42.10
CA PHE A 30 -32.15 10.57 -43.25
C PHE A 30 -31.53 10.13 -44.59
N LYS A 31 -30.75 9.03 -44.61
CA LYS A 31 -30.08 8.45 -45.79
C LYS A 31 -29.38 9.49 -46.69
N LYS A 32 -28.81 10.55 -46.08
CA LYS A 32 -28.11 11.60 -46.84
C LYS A 32 -26.83 11.02 -47.50
N PRO A 33 -26.41 11.50 -48.69
CA PRO A 33 -25.30 10.90 -49.46
C PRO A 33 -23.89 11.09 -48.86
N ARG A 34 -23.76 11.53 -47.61
CA ARG A 34 -22.49 11.92 -46.97
C ARG A 34 -21.94 10.87 -46.00
N LEU A 35 -22.16 9.57 -46.26
CA LEU A 35 -21.66 8.47 -45.43
C LEU A 35 -20.16 8.57 -45.14
N LYS A 36 -19.36 8.82 -46.18
CA LYS A 36 -17.90 8.86 -46.10
C LYS A 36 -17.43 9.86 -45.03
N ILE A 37 -18.09 11.01 -44.95
CA ILE A 37 -17.75 12.08 -43.99
C ILE A 37 -18.10 11.63 -42.56
N ALA A 38 -19.29 11.08 -42.35
CA ALA A 38 -19.71 10.59 -41.03
C ALA A 38 -18.81 9.45 -40.53
N LEU A 39 -18.45 8.51 -41.41
CA LEU A 39 -17.58 7.39 -41.07
C LEU A 39 -16.17 7.85 -40.71
N THR A 40 -15.60 8.82 -41.45
CA THR A 40 -14.29 9.38 -41.12
C THR A 40 -14.30 10.01 -39.74
N HIS A 41 -15.29 10.87 -39.42
CA HIS A 41 -15.37 11.50 -38.10
C HIS A 41 -15.56 10.48 -36.97
N PHE A 42 -16.38 9.45 -37.20
CA PHE A 42 -16.58 8.38 -36.23
C PHE A 42 -15.29 7.60 -35.96
N LEU A 43 -14.56 7.20 -37.01
CA LEU A 43 -13.26 6.54 -36.88
C LEU A 43 -12.24 7.44 -36.17
N THR A 44 -12.20 8.73 -36.49
CA THR A 44 -11.31 9.69 -35.81
C THR A 44 -11.60 9.74 -34.32
N VAL A 45 -12.87 9.77 -33.91
CA VAL A 45 -13.26 9.71 -32.49
C VAL A 45 -12.78 8.42 -31.83
N CYS A 46 -12.99 7.27 -32.47
CA CYS A 46 -12.54 5.98 -31.92
C CYS A 46 -11.01 5.94 -31.69
N VAL A 47 -10.23 6.45 -32.65
CA VAL A 47 -8.77 6.51 -32.53
C VAL A 47 -8.34 7.45 -31.40
N LEU A 48 -8.93 8.65 -31.33
CA LEU A 48 -8.62 9.62 -30.27
C LEU A 48 -8.98 9.09 -28.88
N LEU A 49 -10.12 8.39 -28.76
CA LEU A 49 -10.53 7.75 -27.52
C LEU A 49 -9.54 6.65 -27.10
N ALA A 50 -9.10 5.81 -28.03
CA ALA A 50 -8.13 4.75 -27.75
C ALA A 50 -6.79 5.31 -27.26
N VAL A 51 -6.28 6.38 -27.89
CA VAL A 51 -5.05 7.05 -27.47
C VAL A 51 -5.21 7.66 -26.08
N MET A 52 -6.35 8.29 -25.79
CA MET A 52 -6.60 8.92 -24.50
C MET A 52 -6.64 7.87 -23.38
N ILE A 53 -7.38 6.77 -23.57
CA ILE A 53 -7.47 5.67 -22.60
C ILE A 53 -6.10 5.04 -22.38
N GLY A 54 -5.38 4.71 -23.46
CA GLY A 54 -4.04 4.12 -23.36
C GLY A 54 -3.07 5.02 -22.59
N SER A 55 -3.13 6.33 -22.83
CA SER A 55 -2.31 7.30 -22.11
C SER A 55 -2.68 7.38 -20.62
N TYR A 56 -3.97 7.30 -20.29
CA TYR A 56 -4.45 7.30 -18.91
C TYR A 56 -3.95 6.07 -18.13
N VAL A 57 -4.00 4.89 -18.75
CA VAL A 57 -3.48 3.64 -18.17
C VAL A 57 -1.98 3.75 -17.90
N VAL A 58 -1.19 4.17 -18.90
CA VAL A 58 0.27 4.28 -18.75
C VAL A 58 0.66 5.29 -17.67
N ILE A 59 -0.04 6.42 -17.57
CA ILE A 59 0.21 7.41 -16.52
C ILE A 59 -0.17 6.85 -15.15
N GLY A 60 -1.29 6.13 -15.06
CA GLY A 60 -1.72 5.45 -13.84
C GLY A 60 -0.69 4.43 -13.34
N GLU A 61 -0.17 3.58 -14.23
CA GLU A 61 0.87 2.60 -13.89
C GLU A 61 2.14 3.27 -13.37
N ARG A 62 2.58 4.36 -14.02
CA ARG A 62 3.77 5.12 -13.58
C ARG A 62 3.58 5.75 -12.21
N ARG A 63 2.39 6.30 -11.94
CA ARG A 63 2.05 6.87 -10.62
C ARG A 63 2.05 5.79 -9.55
N ASN A 64 1.42 4.65 -9.82
CA ASN A 64 1.38 3.52 -8.89
C ASN A 64 2.79 2.97 -8.61
N ALA A 65 3.64 2.88 -9.64
CA ALA A 65 5.03 2.46 -9.47
C ALA A 65 5.85 3.48 -8.65
N ALA A 66 5.66 4.78 -8.88
CA ALA A 66 6.31 5.82 -8.10
C ALA A 66 5.85 5.85 -6.63
N GLU A 67 4.54 5.69 -6.39
CA GLU A 67 3.99 5.61 -5.03
C GLU A 67 4.44 4.34 -4.31
N ALA A 68 4.50 3.20 -5.00
CA ALA A 68 5.05 1.97 -4.46
C ALA A 68 6.54 2.12 -4.12
N ALA A 69 7.33 2.75 -4.98
CA ALA A 69 8.74 3.04 -4.73
C ALA A 69 8.93 4.01 -3.56
N GLN A 70 8.08 5.04 -3.44
CA GLN A 70 8.11 5.96 -2.32
C GLN A 70 7.75 5.26 -1.00
N LYS A 71 6.69 4.46 -0.97
CA LYS A 71 6.33 3.65 0.22
C LYS A 71 7.44 2.67 0.59
N GLN A 72 8.13 2.09 -0.39
CA GLN A 72 9.27 1.22 -0.14
C GLN A 72 10.47 2.01 0.43
N ALA A 73 10.78 3.19 -0.11
CA ALA A 73 11.84 4.04 0.41
C ALA A 73 11.53 4.56 1.83
N GLU A 74 10.29 4.93 2.11
CA GLU A 74 9.82 5.31 3.45
C GLU A 74 9.89 4.14 4.44
N ARG A 75 9.58 2.93 3.97
CA ARG A 75 9.82 1.71 4.74
C ARG A 75 11.31 1.55 5.05
N ASP A 76 12.18 1.63 4.05
CA ASP A 76 13.60 1.32 4.22
C ASP A 76 14.37 2.40 5.00
N ALA A 77 13.85 3.63 5.04
CA ALA A 77 14.42 4.73 5.82
C ALA A 77 14.10 4.69 7.33
N ARG A 78 13.17 3.84 7.78
CA ARG A 78 12.84 3.75 9.21
C ARG A 78 13.89 2.94 9.97
N PRO A 79 14.35 3.43 11.14
CA PRO A 79 15.34 2.70 11.93
C PRO A 79 14.81 1.33 12.33
N THR A 80 15.55 0.30 11.92
CA THR A 80 15.38 -1.07 12.41
C THR A 80 15.75 -1.11 13.89
N ALA A 81 15.01 -1.89 14.67
CA ALA A 81 15.33 -2.11 16.07
C ALA A 81 16.74 -2.70 16.19
N ASN A 82 17.59 -2.07 16.99
CA ASN A 82 18.92 -2.59 17.30
C ASN A 82 18.79 -3.51 18.51
N LEU A 83 18.83 -4.82 18.26
CA LEU A 83 18.97 -5.82 19.32
C LEU A 83 20.34 -5.68 19.97
N THR A 84 20.37 -5.42 21.27
CA THR A 84 21.63 -5.43 22.03
C THR A 84 22.10 -6.86 22.26
N ALA A 85 23.36 -7.03 22.67
CA ALA A 85 23.92 -8.34 23.00
C ALA A 85 23.11 -9.04 24.10
N ASP A 86 22.71 -8.29 25.13
CA ASP A 86 21.93 -8.81 26.27
C ASP A 86 20.54 -9.28 25.85
N MET A 87 19.86 -8.52 24.98
CA MET A 87 18.56 -8.92 24.43
C MET A 87 18.68 -10.17 23.57
N THR A 88 19.73 -10.26 22.75
CA THR A 88 19.99 -11.41 21.88
C THR A 88 20.27 -12.67 22.70
N HIS A 89 21.05 -12.55 23.77
CA HIS A 89 21.32 -13.63 24.71
C HIS A 89 20.04 -14.10 25.41
N ALA A 90 19.24 -13.18 25.94
CA ALA A 90 17.97 -13.50 26.59
C ALA A 90 16.99 -14.20 25.63
N LEU A 91 16.84 -13.68 24.40
CA LEU A 91 15.97 -14.27 23.37
C LEU A 91 16.41 -15.68 22.92
N SER A 92 17.70 -16.01 23.04
CA SER A 92 18.26 -17.29 22.57
C SER A 92 18.35 -18.35 23.65
N ALA A 93 18.51 -17.96 24.92
CA ALA A 93 18.95 -18.87 25.97
C ALA A 93 18.13 -18.81 27.27
N GLN A 94 17.19 -17.85 27.41
CA GLN A 94 16.48 -17.62 28.66
C GLN A 94 14.97 -17.65 28.49
N GLN A 95 14.27 -18.21 29.48
CA GLN A 95 12.83 -18.00 29.61
C GLN A 95 12.56 -16.58 30.13
N PRO A 96 11.41 -15.96 29.79
CA PRO A 96 11.09 -14.61 30.25
C PRO A 96 11.10 -14.44 31.77
N SER A 97 10.84 -15.51 32.53
CA SER A 97 10.88 -15.53 34.00
C SER A 97 12.28 -15.38 34.59
N ASP A 98 13.30 -15.78 33.85
CA ASP A 98 14.68 -15.90 34.33
C ASP A 98 15.54 -14.70 33.88
N ALA A 99 15.01 -13.88 32.97
CA ALA A 99 15.64 -12.68 32.45
C ALA A 99 15.43 -11.48 33.39
N ASP A 100 16.37 -10.53 33.36
CA ASP A 100 16.26 -9.27 34.09
C ASP A 100 14.98 -8.52 33.66
N PRO A 101 14.13 -8.04 34.59
CA PRO A 101 12.92 -7.28 34.27
C PRO A 101 13.13 -6.09 33.31
N VAL A 102 14.29 -5.44 33.36
CA VAL A 102 14.65 -4.34 32.46
C VAL A 102 14.85 -4.85 31.03
N VAL A 103 15.52 -5.99 30.87
CA VAL A 103 15.71 -6.66 29.58
C VAL A 103 14.39 -7.18 29.03
N VAL A 104 13.53 -7.72 29.90
CA VAL A 104 12.19 -8.17 29.53
C VAL A 104 11.33 -7.04 28.98
N ALA A 105 11.33 -5.88 29.64
CA ALA A 105 10.60 -4.69 29.17
C ALA A 105 11.14 -4.20 27.81
N ALA A 106 12.47 -4.13 27.66
CA ALA A 106 13.09 -3.73 26.40
C ALA A 106 12.77 -4.69 25.24
N ILE A 107 12.70 -6.00 25.51
CA ILE A 107 12.30 -7.00 24.51
C ILE A 107 10.81 -6.88 24.20
N ALA A 108 9.95 -6.64 25.18
CA ALA A 108 8.52 -6.43 24.97
C ALA A 108 8.25 -5.22 24.05
N ASP A 109 9.02 -4.14 24.20
CA ASP A 109 8.91 -2.95 23.34
C ASP A 109 9.20 -3.23 21.86
N LEU A 110 9.96 -4.30 21.53
CA LEU A 110 10.20 -4.72 20.16
C LEU A 110 8.92 -5.15 19.42
N ALA A 111 7.84 -5.48 20.14
CA ALA A 111 6.53 -5.73 19.54
C ALA A 111 6.05 -4.56 18.67
N SER A 112 6.42 -3.32 19.06
CA SER A 112 6.06 -2.09 18.37
C SER A 112 7.11 -1.58 17.38
N GLN A 113 8.25 -2.26 17.25
CA GLN A 113 9.38 -1.83 16.42
C GLN A 113 9.59 -2.75 15.21
N ARG A 114 10.14 -2.18 14.14
CA ARG A 114 10.47 -2.98 12.95
C ARG A 114 11.75 -3.77 13.21
N LEU A 115 11.68 -5.08 13.02
CA LEU A 115 12.81 -5.99 13.10
C LEU A 115 13.42 -6.19 11.72
N SER A 116 14.71 -6.53 11.66
CA SER A 116 15.30 -7.03 10.43
C SER A 116 14.64 -8.36 10.03
N THR A 117 14.69 -8.74 8.75
CA THR A 117 14.12 -10.01 8.28
C THR A 117 14.71 -11.20 9.05
N LYS A 118 16.03 -11.17 9.27
CA LYS A 118 16.75 -12.19 10.02
C LYS A 118 16.27 -12.30 11.48
N ASP A 119 16.16 -11.17 12.17
CA ASP A 119 15.76 -11.16 13.58
C ASP A 119 14.29 -11.53 13.75
N LYS A 120 13.45 -11.16 12.78
CA LYS A 120 12.04 -11.59 12.75
C LYS A 120 11.94 -13.10 12.61
N GLU A 121 12.66 -13.70 11.67
CA GLU A 121 12.62 -15.16 11.47
C GLU A 121 13.15 -15.91 12.70
N GLN A 122 14.19 -15.37 13.33
CA GLN A 122 14.87 -16.05 14.43
C GLN A 122 14.19 -15.84 15.79
N TYR A 123 13.73 -14.64 16.11
CA TYR A 123 13.35 -14.25 17.48
C TYR A 123 11.88 -13.90 17.67
N LEU A 124 11.07 -13.78 16.62
CA LEU A 124 9.68 -13.32 16.76
C LEU A 124 8.83 -14.16 17.74
N PRO A 125 8.92 -15.51 17.76
CA PRO A 125 8.20 -16.31 18.76
C PRO A 125 8.65 -16.02 20.19
N ALA A 126 9.95 -15.83 20.40
CA ALA A 126 10.51 -15.48 21.70
C ALA A 126 10.05 -14.07 22.12
N ILE A 127 10.15 -13.07 21.23
CA ILE A 127 9.67 -11.70 21.50
C ILE A 127 8.18 -11.72 21.92
N LYS A 128 7.34 -12.55 21.28
CA LYS A 128 5.93 -12.72 21.68
C LYS A 128 5.80 -13.25 23.10
N ALA A 129 6.60 -14.25 23.49
CA ALA A 129 6.58 -14.79 24.85
C ALA A 129 7.02 -13.74 25.90
N TYR A 130 8.06 -12.96 25.60
CA TYR A 130 8.52 -11.86 26.46
C TYR A 130 7.47 -10.74 26.58
N PHE A 131 6.78 -10.39 25.48
CA PHE A 131 5.68 -9.42 25.49
C PHE A 131 4.52 -9.87 26.38
N ILE A 132 4.08 -11.13 26.22
CA ILE A 132 2.99 -11.69 27.03
C ILE A 132 3.41 -11.71 28.51
N TYR A 133 4.61 -12.21 28.81
CA TYR A 133 5.10 -12.30 30.18
C TYR A 133 5.19 -10.92 30.85
N TYR A 134 5.74 -9.92 30.15
CA TYR A 134 5.82 -8.55 30.64
C TYR A 134 4.44 -8.00 31.00
N HIS A 135 3.48 -8.08 30.07
CA HIS A 135 2.14 -7.52 30.29
C HIS A 135 1.24 -8.34 31.22
N ALA A 136 1.53 -9.62 31.43
CA ALA A 136 0.83 -10.45 32.40
C ALA A 136 1.37 -10.25 33.83
N ASN A 137 2.69 -10.08 33.99
CA ASN A 137 3.34 -10.20 35.29
C ASN A 137 4.00 -8.92 35.81
N LEU A 138 4.63 -8.13 34.93
CA LEU A 138 5.49 -7.00 35.30
C LEU A 138 4.86 -5.63 35.05
N ALA A 139 4.00 -5.51 34.04
CA ALA A 139 3.40 -4.24 33.67
C ALA A 139 2.47 -3.69 34.77
N PRO A 140 2.33 -2.35 34.89
CA PRO A 140 1.46 -1.72 35.89
C PRO A 140 -0.01 -2.15 35.76
N LYS A 141 -0.45 -2.40 34.52
CA LYS A 141 -1.79 -2.89 34.20
C LYS A 141 -1.68 -4.29 33.60
N LYS A 142 -2.02 -5.29 34.42
CA LYS A 142 -1.98 -6.71 34.03
C LYS A 142 -3.17 -7.07 33.15
N GLN A 143 -2.94 -7.90 32.14
CA GLN A 143 -3.98 -8.41 31.26
C GLN A 143 -3.91 -9.94 31.14
N PRO A 144 -5.03 -10.61 30.82
CA PRO A 144 -5.03 -12.04 30.52
C PRO A 144 -4.17 -12.35 29.29
N GLU A 145 -3.38 -13.43 29.35
CA GLU A 145 -2.46 -13.84 28.28
C GLU A 145 -3.12 -14.04 26.92
N ILE A 146 -4.37 -14.52 26.91
CA ILE A 146 -5.18 -14.73 25.70
C ILE A 146 -5.35 -13.40 24.94
N ILE A 147 -5.59 -12.30 25.66
CA ILE A 147 -5.78 -10.98 25.06
C ILE A 147 -4.43 -10.46 24.53
N LEU A 148 -3.35 -10.67 25.30
CA LEU A 148 -2.01 -10.18 24.98
C LEU A 148 -1.42 -10.83 23.72
N GLY A 149 -1.66 -12.12 23.50
CA GLY A 149 -1.24 -12.78 22.27
C GLY A 149 -1.89 -12.15 21.02
N THR A 150 -3.15 -11.76 21.13
CA THR A 150 -3.93 -11.13 20.06
C THR A 150 -3.50 -9.67 19.85
N GLU A 151 -3.21 -8.96 20.94
CA GLU A 151 -2.68 -7.59 20.93
C GLU A 151 -1.30 -7.54 20.26
N PHE A 152 -0.41 -8.47 20.60
CA PHE A 152 0.89 -8.61 19.94
C PHE A 152 0.73 -8.78 18.42
N ASP A 153 -0.10 -9.72 17.98
CA ASP A 153 -0.31 -9.98 16.55
C ASP A 153 -0.93 -8.77 15.81
N SER A 154 -1.74 -7.96 16.51
CA SER A 154 -2.28 -6.71 15.99
C SER A 154 -1.21 -5.63 15.85
N GLN A 155 -0.37 -5.45 16.88
CA GLN A 155 0.75 -4.52 16.86
C GLN A 155 1.76 -4.88 15.76
N ARG A 156 2.12 -6.17 15.64
CA ARG A 156 3.01 -6.67 14.59
C ARG A 156 2.49 -6.39 13.19
N ARG A 157 1.19 -6.64 12.94
CA ARG A 157 0.57 -6.29 11.65
C ARG A 157 0.62 -4.80 11.36
N THR A 158 0.37 -3.96 12.37
CA THR A 158 0.41 -2.50 12.21
C THR A 158 1.82 -2.01 11.87
N VAL A 159 2.84 -2.56 12.53
CA VAL A 159 4.25 -2.23 12.29
C VAL A 159 4.72 -2.68 10.91
N GLU A 160 4.23 -3.81 10.42
CA GLU A 160 4.63 -4.38 9.12
C GLU A 160 3.89 -3.76 7.93
N LEU A 161 2.70 -3.20 8.15
CA LEU A 161 1.91 -2.53 7.12
C LEU A 161 2.35 -1.06 6.92
N ARG A 162 2.82 -0.40 7.98
CA ARG A 162 3.24 1.01 7.98
C ARG A 162 4.64 1.23 7.43
#